data_AF-A0A1Y5TK44-F1
#
_entry.id   AF-A0A1Y5TK44-F1
#
_cell.length_a   1.000
_cell.length_b   1.000
_cell.length_c   1.000
_cell.angle_alpha   90.00
_cell.angle_beta   90.00
_cell.angle_gamma   90.00
#
_symmetry.space_group_name_H-M   'P 1'
#
loop_
_entity.id
_entity.type
_entity.pdbx_description
1 polymer ?
#
loop_
_entity_poly.entity_id
_entity_poly.type
_entity_poly.pdbx_seq_one_letter_code
_entity_poly.pdbx_strand_id
1 'polypeptide(L)'
;MQIITSDMNLKTVWRSPIWPDSIYAPSLAILQSQTLSGRTASGADATRDIAFEKCLSETAEILALEDVLPEFDPITDGLAAHPDVTLAQHNAMLEALQRKAVLSWWRGNGLAKKIPANWLDDHQITSFVKKARTGATAFRDTQFWHLTSPLPCHCVVACSANRMGQDMILGFGTATQAQAAARLAATEVMLMELNLYTVMAARGGRDTSDQDRIEAKIREYAARRGALLPSIPADPADLNTSHGALSSTMPPHTLTDLTADPASRPVWLCKIDGMPSSKVAPPDHPFMAQ
;
A
#
# COMPACT_ATOMS: atom_id res chain seq x y z
N MET A 1 -28.49 -17.47 -21.57
CA MET A 1 -27.22 -16.98 -22.14
C MET A 1 -26.39 -16.48 -20.97
N GLN A 2 -25.52 -17.33 -20.43
CA GLN A 2 -24.67 -16.96 -19.29
C GLN A 2 -23.60 -15.99 -19.77
N ILE A 3 -23.63 -14.77 -19.26
CA ILE A 3 -22.48 -13.86 -19.33
C ILE A 3 -21.43 -14.51 -18.43
N ILE A 4 -20.48 -15.21 -19.02
CA ILE A 4 -19.25 -15.62 -18.34
C ILE A 4 -18.50 -14.31 -18.12
N THR A 5 -18.62 -13.74 -16.93
CA THR A 5 -17.86 -12.53 -16.57
C THR A 5 -16.38 -12.88 -16.48
N SER A 6 -15.56 -12.04 -17.07
CA SER A 6 -14.10 -12.15 -17.16
C SER A 6 -13.38 -12.27 -15.82
N ASP A 7 -14.01 -11.87 -14.71
CA ASP A 7 -13.50 -12.08 -13.35
C ASP A 7 -13.37 -13.56 -12.97
N MET A 8 -14.16 -14.46 -13.58
CA MET A 8 -14.00 -15.91 -13.37
C MET A 8 -12.67 -16.44 -13.95
N ASN A 9 -12.06 -15.74 -14.90
CA ASN A 9 -10.77 -16.12 -15.48
C ASN A 9 -9.61 -15.85 -14.50
N LEU A 10 -9.64 -14.74 -13.75
CA LEU A 10 -8.57 -14.39 -12.80
C LEU A 10 -8.43 -15.41 -11.66
N LYS A 11 -9.52 -16.04 -11.21
CA LYS A 11 -9.45 -17.13 -10.22
C LYS A 11 -8.74 -18.38 -10.76
N THR A 12 -8.74 -18.59 -12.07
CA THR A 12 -8.14 -19.80 -12.65
C THR A 12 -6.62 -19.80 -12.59
N VAL A 13 -6.01 -18.61 -12.47
CA VAL A 13 -4.56 -18.46 -12.31
C VAL A 13 -4.11 -18.53 -10.85
N TRP A 14 -5.04 -18.64 -9.91
CA TRP A 14 -4.74 -18.71 -8.49
C TRP A 14 -4.32 -20.11 -8.05
N ARG A 15 -3.31 -20.14 -7.20
CA ARG A 15 -2.88 -21.27 -6.39
C ARG A 15 -3.17 -20.95 -4.94
N SER A 16 -3.79 -21.92 -4.26
CA SER A 16 -3.96 -21.91 -2.80
C SER A 16 -4.51 -20.60 -2.25
N PRO A 17 -5.70 -20.13 -2.68
CA PRO A 17 -6.31 -18.95 -2.06
C PRO A 17 -6.57 -19.25 -0.58
N ILE A 18 -6.01 -18.42 0.30
CA ILE A 18 -6.11 -18.58 1.74
C ILE A 18 -6.62 -17.30 2.40
N TRP A 19 -7.41 -17.48 3.44
CA TRP A 19 -7.81 -16.41 4.36
C TRP A 19 -6.93 -16.50 5.61
N PRO A 20 -5.71 -15.92 5.62
CA PRO A 20 -4.80 -16.05 6.74
C PRO A 20 -5.38 -15.45 8.02
N ASP A 21 -5.17 -16.13 9.14
CA ASP A 21 -5.43 -15.59 10.46
C ASP A 21 -4.30 -14.63 10.85
N SER A 22 -4.60 -13.34 10.93
CA SER A 22 -3.66 -12.35 11.44
C SER A 22 -3.65 -12.36 12.96
N ILE A 23 -2.51 -12.67 13.59
CA ILE A 23 -2.35 -12.54 15.05
C ILE A 23 -2.35 -11.07 15.53
N TYR A 24 -2.19 -10.13 14.59
CA TYR A 24 -2.12 -8.69 14.84
C TYR A 24 -3.44 -7.96 14.56
N ALA A 25 -4.21 -8.42 13.56
CA ALA A 25 -5.47 -7.85 13.12
C ALA A 25 -6.51 -8.94 12.73
N PRO A 26 -6.97 -9.80 13.67
CA PRO A 26 -7.79 -10.98 13.35
C PRO A 26 -9.17 -10.65 12.79
N SER A 27 -9.65 -9.43 13.01
CA SER A 27 -10.97 -8.99 12.54
C SER A 27 -10.92 -8.28 11.19
N LEU A 28 -9.74 -8.15 10.57
CA LEU A 28 -9.60 -7.71 9.19
C LEU A 28 -9.73 -8.92 8.26
N ALA A 29 -10.59 -8.83 7.25
CA ALA A 29 -10.66 -9.86 6.23
C ALA A 29 -9.47 -9.68 5.28
N ILE A 30 -8.56 -10.66 5.27
CA ILE A 30 -7.39 -10.66 4.39
C ILE A 30 -7.45 -11.93 3.54
N LEU A 31 -7.34 -11.78 2.22
CA LEU A 31 -7.19 -12.86 1.26
C LEU A 31 -5.79 -12.76 0.66
N GLN A 32 -5.11 -13.90 0.52
CA GLN A 32 -3.89 -14.01 -0.26
C GLN A 32 -4.02 -15.17 -1.24
N SER A 33 -3.47 -15.00 -2.43
CA SER A 33 -3.33 -16.10 -3.39
C SER A 33 -2.04 -15.94 -4.19
N GLN A 34 -1.45 -17.06 -4.59
CA GLN A 34 -0.29 -17.05 -5.49
C GLN A 34 -0.75 -17.21 -6.92
N THR A 35 -0.19 -16.44 -7.86
CA THR A 35 -0.38 -16.69 -9.29
C THR A 35 0.37 -17.95 -9.74
N LEU A 36 0.15 -18.40 -10.97
CA LEU A 36 0.90 -19.53 -11.55
C LEU A 36 2.41 -19.28 -11.63
N SER A 37 2.81 -18.01 -11.77
CA SER A 37 4.20 -17.55 -11.76
C SER A 37 4.81 -17.47 -10.34
N GLY A 38 4.01 -17.69 -9.29
CA GLY A 38 4.46 -17.70 -7.90
C GLY A 38 4.45 -16.33 -7.22
N ARG A 39 3.94 -15.28 -7.87
CA ARG A 39 3.76 -13.95 -7.26
C ARG A 39 2.51 -13.94 -6.39
N THR A 40 2.56 -13.21 -5.27
CA THR A 40 1.43 -13.14 -4.35
C THR A 40 0.55 -11.94 -4.68
N ALA A 41 -0.75 -12.17 -4.86
CA ALA A 41 -1.79 -11.14 -4.80
C ALA A 41 -2.42 -11.12 -3.41
N SER A 42 -2.71 -9.94 -2.88
CA SER A 42 -3.36 -9.78 -1.59
C SER A 42 -4.60 -8.89 -1.69
N GLY A 43 -5.49 -9.00 -0.72
CA GLY A 43 -6.61 -8.08 -0.59
C GLY A 43 -7.05 -7.99 0.85
N ALA A 44 -7.24 -6.78 1.34
CA ALA A 44 -7.64 -6.56 2.73
C ALA A 44 -8.71 -5.49 2.87
N ASP A 45 -9.74 -5.81 3.65
CA ASP A 45 -10.80 -4.88 4.03
C ASP A 45 -11.57 -5.37 5.28
N ALA A 46 -12.58 -4.61 5.70
CA ALA A 46 -13.48 -5.00 6.79
C ALA A 46 -14.42 -6.16 6.41
N THR A 47 -14.61 -6.44 5.12
CA THR A 47 -15.47 -7.53 4.64
C THR A 47 -14.73 -8.42 3.65
N ARG A 48 -15.12 -9.71 3.62
CA ARG A 48 -14.53 -10.69 2.70
C ARG A 48 -14.77 -10.34 1.24
N ASP A 49 -15.93 -9.79 0.90
CA ASP A 49 -16.25 -9.46 -0.50
C ASP A 49 -15.33 -8.35 -1.04
N ILE A 50 -15.08 -7.30 -0.25
CA ILE A 50 -14.18 -6.22 -0.67
C ILE A 50 -12.73 -6.70 -0.69
N ALA A 51 -12.30 -7.49 0.30
CA ALA A 51 -10.98 -8.10 0.30
C ALA A 51 -10.78 -9.01 -0.94
N PHE A 52 -11.81 -9.75 -1.32
CA PHE A 52 -11.82 -10.60 -2.50
C PHE A 52 -11.66 -9.79 -3.80
N GLU A 53 -12.43 -8.70 -3.97
CA GLU A 53 -12.32 -7.82 -5.15
C GLU A 53 -10.96 -7.12 -5.26
N LYS A 54 -10.38 -6.72 -4.13
CA LYS A 54 -9.02 -6.17 -4.08
C LYS A 54 -7.98 -7.20 -4.53
N CYS A 55 -8.08 -8.43 -4.03
CA CYS A 55 -7.19 -9.51 -4.42
C CYS A 55 -7.29 -9.86 -5.92
N LEU A 56 -8.50 -9.78 -6.51
CA LEU A 56 -8.65 -9.91 -7.97
C LEU A 56 -7.97 -8.77 -8.73
N SER A 57 -8.05 -7.55 -8.23
CA SER A 57 -7.43 -6.38 -8.85
C SER A 57 -5.91 -6.51 -8.85
N GLU A 58 -5.31 -6.83 -7.71
CA GLU A 58 -3.86 -7.06 -7.61
C GLU A 58 -3.41 -8.26 -8.48
N THR A 59 -4.27 -9.28 -8.65
CA THR A 59 -3.99 -10.39 -9.59
C THR A 59 -3.91 -9.89 -11.03
N ALA A 60 -4.86 -9.06 -11.45
CA ALA A 60 -4.86 -8.51 -12.80
C ALA A 60 -3.61 -7.64 -13.05
N GLU A 61 -3.20 -6.84 -12.07
CA GLU A 61 -1.96 -6.07 -12.10
C GLU A 61 -0.72 -6.96 -12.25
N ILE A 62 -0.64 -8.03 -11.46
CA ILE A 62 0.48 -8.99 -11.52
C ILE A 62 0.60 -9.62 -12.90
N LEU A 63 -0.53 -10.06 -13.48
CA LEU A 63 -0.54 -10.67 -14.81
C LEU A 63 -0.15 -9.67 -15.89
N ALA A 64 -0.69 -8.45 -15.87
CA ALA A 64 -0.35 -7.40 -16.83
C ALA A 64 1.14 -7.03 -16.78
N LEU A 65 1.76 -7.07 -15.60
CA LEU A 65 3.20 -6.81 -15.43
C LEU A 65 4.09 -7.84 -16.12
N GLU A 66 3.66 -9.10 -16.24
CA GLU A 66 4.45 -10.13 -16.89
C GLU A 66 4.75 -9.80 -18.36
N ASP A 67 3.87 -9.03 -19.01
CA ASP A 67 3.98 -8.65 -20.43
C ASP A 67 4.79 -7.36 -20.66
N VAL A 68 4.96 -6.51 -19.63
CA VAL A 68 5.60 -5.17 -19.78
C VAL A 68 6.93 -5.03 -19.04
N LEU A 69 7.37 -6.04 -18.29
CA LEU A 69 8.74 -6.08 -17.79
C LEU A 69 9.71 -6.15 -18.99
N PRO A 70 10.79 -5.33 -19.01
CA PRO A 70 11.42 -4.63 -17.89
C PRO A 70 11.06 -3.14 -17.75
N GLU A 71 10.04 -2.60 -18.41
CA GLU A 71 9.78 -1.15 -18.46
C GLU A 71 9.14 -0.57 -17.20
N PHE A 72 8.56 -1.40 -16.35
CA PHE A 72 7.95 -1.01 -15.08
C PHE A 72 9.00 -0.77 -13.99
N ASP A 73 8.87 0.33 -13.27
CA ASP A 73 9.68 0.65 -12.09
C ASP A 73 8.81 0.66 -10.82
N PRO A 74 8.87 -0.39 -9.98
CA PRO A 74 8.06 -0.54 -8.78
C PRO A 74 8.42 0.46 -7.67
N ILE A 75 9.30 1.43 -7.92
CA ILE A 75 9.64 2.49 -6.97
C ILE A 75 9.00 3.81 -7.38
N THR A 76 8.71 4.02 -8.67
CA THR A 76 8.20 5.30 -9.19
C THR A 76 6.86 5.22 -9.90
N ASP A 77 6.52 4.06 -10.46
CA ASP A 77 5.37 3.92 -11.35
C ASP A 77 4.13 3.47 -10.58
N GLY A 78 2.98 4.06 -10.86
CA GLY A 78 1.72 3.59 -10.30
C GLY A 78 1.05 2.57 -11.22
N LEU A 79 0.51 1.50 -10.66
CA LEU A 79 -0.19 0.46 -11.41
C LEU A 79 -1.49 0.12 -10.70
N ALA A 80 -2.61 0.13 -11.42
CA ALA A 80 -3.86 -0.27 -10.78
C ALA A 80 -4.80 -0.98 -11.74
N ALA A 81 -5.54 -1.96 -11.21
CA ALA A 81 -6.65 -2.58 -11.87
C ALA A 81 -7.98 -2.28 -11.17
N HIS A 82 -9.05 -2.14 -11.95
CA HIS A 82 -10.39 -1.96 -11.43
C HIS A 82 -11.44 -2.30 -12.50
N PRO A 83 -12.63 -2.83 -12.15
CA PRO A 83 -13.69 -3.10 -13.15
C PRO A 83 -14.16 -1.86 -13.91
N ASP A 84 -14.04 -0.70 -13.28
CA ASP A 84 -14.27 0.61 -13.89
C ASP A 84 -12.94 1.22 -14.35
N VAL A 85 -12.82 1.48 -15.66
CA VAL A 85 -11.64 2.07 -16.32
C VAL A 85 -11.22 3.39 -15.68
N THR A 86 -12.19 4.25 -15.34
CA THR A 86 -11.92 5.57 -14.76
C THR A 86 -11.28 5.43 -13.38
N LEU A 87 -11.76 4.46 -12.60
CA LEU A 87 -11.19 4.16 -11.28
C LEU A 87 -9.83 3.46 -11.38
N ALA A 88 -9.60 2.61 -12.38
CA ALA A 88 -8.28 2.03 -12.63
C ALA A 88 -7.25 3.13 -12.96
N GLN A 89 -7.58 4.04 -13.87
CA GLN A 89 -6.74 5.21 -14.18
C GLN A 89 -6.50 6.08 -12.94
N HIS A 90 -7.56 6.38 -12.19
CA HIS A 90 -7.47 7.19 -10.98
C HIS A 90 -6.55 6.58 -9.93
N ASN A 91 -6.69 5.28 -9.67
CA ASN A 91 -5.88 4.58 -8.69
C ASN A 91 -4.40 4.49 -9.13
N ALA A 92 -4.14 4.26 -10.43
CA ALA A 92 -2.78 4.26 -10.97
C ALA A 92 -2.12 5.63 -10.78
N MET A 93 -2.86 6.73 -10.99
CA MET A 93 -2.37 8.08 -10.71
C MET A 93 -2.09 8.31 -9.21
N LEU A 94 -3.00 7.90 -8.32
CA LEU A 94 -2.81 8.02 -6.88
C LEU A 94 -1.59 7.23 -6.38
N GLU A 95 -1.36 6.04 -6.93
CA GLU A 95 -0.19 5.24 -6.58
C GLU A 95 1.12 5.90 -7.06
N ALA A 96 1.17 6.42 -8.29
CA ALA A 96 2.34 7.16 -8.76
C ALA A 96 2.63 8.40 -7.90
N LEU A 97 1.59 9.12 -7.49
CA LEU A 97 1.69 10.25 -6.56
C LEU A 97 2.15 9.81 -5.16
N GLN A 98 1.65 8.68 -4.64
CA GLN A 98 2.12 8.07 -3.40
C GLN A 98 3.62 7.85 -3.47
N ARG A 99 4.08 7.17 -4.53
CA ARG A 99 5.50 6.86 -4.74
C ARG A 99 6.36 8.11 -4.75
N LYS A 100 5.92 9.15 -5.46
CA LYS A 100 6.59 10.46 -5.48
C LYS A 100 6.65 11.12 -4.11
N ALA A 101 5.53 11.20 -3.39
CA ALA A 101 5.47 11.81 -2.06
C ALA A 101 6.37 11.08 -1.05
N VAL A 102 6.27 9.76 -1.04
CA VAL A 102 6.98 8.87 -0.11
C VAL A 102 8.48 8.87 -0.39
N LEU A 103 8.92 8.85 -1.66
CA LEU A 103 10.34 9.01 -2.00
C LEU A 103 10.91 10.38 -1.62
N SER A 104 10.14 11.44 -1.86
CA SER A 104 10.54 12.81 -1.48
C SER A 104 10.75 12.92 0.03
N TRP A 105 9.77 12.46 0.81
CA TRP A 105 9.86 12.41 2.27
C TRP A 105 11.03 11.56 2.75
N TRP A 106 11.19 10.36 2.21
CA TRP A 106 12.27 9.45 2.59
C TRP A 106 13.64 10.10 2.42
N ARG A 107 13.86 10.82 1.32
CA ARG A 107 15.10 11.54 1.01
C ARG A 107 15.26 12.86 1.78
N GLY A 108 14.34 13.21 2.67
CA GLY A 108 14.39 14.43 3.49
C GLY A 108 13.89 15.70 2.78
N ASN A 109 13.30 15.58 1.59
CA ASN A 109 12.73 16.71 0.84
C ASN A 109 11.28 17.04 1.23
N GLY A 110 10.70 16.27 2.16
CA GLY A 110 9.35 16.49 2.68
C GLY A 110 9.28 16.21 4.18
N LEU A 111 8.32 16.83 4.86
CA LEU A 111 8.10 16.66 6.30
C LEU A 111 6.89 15.77 6.57
N ALA A 112 7.03 14.85 7.51
CA ALA A 112 5.91 14.14 8.10
C ALA A 112 5.40 14.90 9.33
N LYS A 113 4.11 15.21 9.38
CA LYS A 113 3.45 15.81 10.54
C LYS A 113 2.53 14.79 11.18
N LYS A 114 2.68 14.55 12.48
CA LYS A 114 1.89 13.58 13.24
C LYS A 114 0.42 13.98 13.26
N ILE A 115 -0.46 13.06 12.86
CA ILE A 115 -1.91 13.33 12.86
C ILE A 115 -2.41 13.35 14.31
N PRO A 116 -3.14 14.40 14.73
CA PRO A 116 -3.70 14.50 16.08
C PRO A 116 -4.67 13.36 16.41
N ALA A 117 -4.64 12.88 17.65
CA ALA A 117 -5.48 11.75 18.09
C ALA A 117 -6.98 12.06 18.01
N ASN A 118 -7.39 13.28 18.40
CA ASN A 118 -8.78 13.73 18.28
C ASN A 118 -9.25 13.71 16.83
N TRP A 119 -8.42 14.14 15.88
CA TRP A 119 -8.77 14.09 14.46
C TRP A 119 -8.98 12.65 13.97
N LEU A 120 -8.13 11.71 14.41
CA LEU A 120 -8.27 10.28 14.09
C LEU A 120 -9.56 9.68 14.68
N ASP A 121 -9.95 10.10 15.88
CA ASP A 121 -11.18 9.68 16.55
C ASP A 121 -12.42 10.23 15.82
N ASP A 122 -12.44 11.53 15.53
CA ASP A 122 -13.52 12.22 14.81
C ASP A 122 -13.79 11.60 13.43
N HIS A 123 -12.72 11.13 12.76
CA HIS A 123 -12.79 10.48 11.44
C HIS A 123 -12.83 8.95 11.50
N GLN A 124 -13.07 8.37 12.69
CA GLN A 124 -13.26 6.93 12.89
C GLN A 124 -12.07 6.06 12.40
N ILE A 125 -10.86 6.62 12.39
CA ILE A 125 -9.64 5.88 12.05
C ILE A 125 -9.22 5.03 13.25
N THR A 126 -9.27 5.60 14.45
CA THR A 126 -8.96 4.86 15.68
C THR A 126 -9.91 3.68 15.89
N SER A 127 -11.21 3.87 15.64
CA SER A 127 -12.20 2.80 15.77
C SER A 127 -12.01 1.71 14.72
N PHE A 128 -11.63 2.08 13.48
CA PHE A 128 -11.27 1.13 12.44
C PHE A 128 -10.08 0.25 12.85
N VAL A 129 -8.97 0.85 13.31
CA VAL A 129 -7.79 0.11 13.78
C VAL A 129 -8.14 -0.78 14.98
N LYS A 130 -8.85 -0.25 15.99
CA LYS A 130 -9.29 -1.03 17.16
C LYS A 130 -10.15 -2.22 16.77
N LYS A 131 -11.09 -2.02 15.84
CA LYS A 131 -11.95 -3.10 15.33
C LYS A 131 -11.11 -4.16 14.64
N ALA A 132 -10.23 -3.79 13.70
CA ALA A 132 -9.35 -4.74 13.01
C ALA A 132 -8.49 -5.57 13.98
N ARG A 133 -7.99 -4.95 15.05
CA ARG A 133 -7.20 -5.60 16.12
C ARG A 133 -8.01 -6.34 17.18
N THR A 134 -9.34 -6.41 17.06
CA THR A 134 -10.16 -7.15 18.04
C THR A 134 -9.79 -8.63 18.02
N GLY A 135 -9.44 -9.16 19.19
CA GLY A 135 -8.97 -10.54 19.37
C GLY A 135 -7.47 -10.75 19.12
N ALA A 136 -6.70 -9.69 18.84
CA ALA A 136 -5.27 -9.81 18.56
C ALA A 136 -4.52 -10.41 19.76
N THR A 137 -3.66 -11.39 19.49
CA THR A 137 -2.80 -12.02 20.50
C THR A 137 -1.43 -11.36 20.57
N ALA A 138 -1.02 -10.65 19.52
CA ALA A 138 0.20 -9.86 19.47
C ALA A 138 -0.13 -8.36 19.35
N PHE A 139 0.03 -7.62 20.46
CA PHE A 139 -0.33 -6.20 20.53
C PHE A 139 0.69 -5.31 19.83
N ARG A 140 0.18 -4.39 19.01
CA ARG A 140 0.98 -3.37 18.31
C ARG A 140 0.27 -2.03 18.34
N ASP A 141 1.06 -0.97 18.49
CA ASP A 141 0.59 0.40 18.47
C ASP A 141 0.69 0.95 17.04
N THR A 142 -0.41 1.47 16.51
CA THR A 142 -0.45 2.14 15.20
C THR A 142 -0.56 3.65 15.37
N GLN A 143 0.34 4.39 14.75
CA GLN A 143 0.38 5.85 14.72
C GLN A 143 0.38 6.36 13.28
N PHE A 144 0.02 7.63 13.06
CA PHE A 144 -0.18 8.19 11.72
C PHE A 144 0.51 9.54 11.54
N TRP A 145 1.05 9.76 10.34
CA TRP A 145 1.65 11.03 9.91
C TRP A 145 1.14 11.41 8.53
N HIS A 146 0.84 12.69 8.34
CA HIS A 146 0.55 13.28 7.04
C HIS A 146 1.83 13.82 6.42
N LEU A 147 2.12 13.44 5.17
CA LEU A 147 3.26 13.96 4.43
C LEU A 147 2.91 15.32 3.84
N THR A 148 3.70 16.33 4.18
CA THR A 148 3.59 17.66 3.59
C THR A 148 4.08 17.58 2.14
N SER A 149 3.19 17.85 1.20
CA SER A 149 3.48 17.73 -0.23
C SER A 149 2.65 18.74 -1.03
N PRO A 150 3.19 19.35 -2.08
CA PRO A 150 2.43 20.21 -3.00
C PRO A 150 1.57 19.41 -3.99
N LEU A 151 1.56 18.08 -3.90
CA LEU A 151 0.82 17.21 -4.79
C LEU A 151 -0.69 17.30 -4.54
N PRO A 152 -1.52 17.00 -5.55
CA PRO A 152 -2.98 17.16 -5.45
C PRO A 152 -3.65 15.98 -4.71
N CYS A 153 -3.02 15.47 -3.66
CA CYS A 153 -3.52 14.36 -2.87
C CYS A 153 -2.94 14.41 -1.46
N HIS A 154 -3.65 13.82 -0.51
CA HIS A 154 -3.09 13.50 0.80
C HIS A 154 -2.28 12.23 0.70
N CYS A 155 -1.08 12.23 1.29
CA CYS A 155 -0.31 11.02 1.51
C CYS A 155 -0.08 10.84 3.01
N VAL A 156 -0.45 9.67 3.54
CA VAL A 156 -0.37 9.32 4.96
C VAL A 156 0.56 8.13 5.14
N VAL A 157 1.40 8.20 6.16
CA VAL A 157 2.21 7.09 6.66
C VAL A 157 1.57 6.57 7.94
N ALA A 158 1.25 5.28 7.97
CA ALA A 158 0.93 4.56 9.19
C ALA A 158 2.20 3.84 9.67
N CYS A 159 2.52 3.97 10.94
CA CYS A 159 3.60 3.24 11.58
C CYS A 159 3.02 2.28 12.60
N SER A 160 3.36 1.01 12.49
CA SER A 160 3.05 0.00 13.50
C SER A 160 4.32 -0.48 14.18
N ALA A 161 4.33 -0.53 15.51
CA ALA A 161 5.43 -1.08 16.29
C ALA A 161 4.90 -1.92 17.45
N ASN A 162 5.73 -2.83 17.98
CA ASN A 162 5.40 -3.49 19.24
C ASN A 162 5.41 -2.48 20.42
N ARG A 163 4.99 -2.89 21.61
CA ARG A 163 4.94 -2.00 22.80
C ARG A 163 6.30 -1.40 23.20
N MET A 164 7.41 -2.03 22.81
CA MET A 164 8.76 -1.53 23.03
C MET A 164 9.24 -0.62 21.90
N GLY A 165 8.42 -0.36 20.89
CA GLY A 165 8.78 0.42 19.70
C GLY A 165 9.69 -0.31 18.73
N GLN A 166 9.83 -1.63 18.84
CA GLN A 166 10.65 -2.46 17.95
C GLN A 166 9.82 -3.05 16.80
N ASP A 167 10.51 -3.69 15.85
CA ASP A 167 9.96 -4.31 14.65
C ASP A 167 9.04 -3.37 13.89
N MET A 168 9.49 -2.13 13.67
CA MET A 168 8.69 -1.07 13.06
C MET A 168 8.33 -1.41 11.62
N ILE A 169 7.04 -1.30 11.29
CA ILE A 169 6.48 -1.53 9.97
C ILE A 169 5.78 -0.25 9.53
N LEU A 170 5.98 0.14 8.28
CA LEU A 170 5.32 1.29 7.68
C LEU A 170 4.31 0.81 6.63
N GLY A 171 3.17 1.49 6.58
CA GLY A 171 2.20 1.43 5.48
C GLY A 171 1.93 2.83 4.97
N PHE A 172 1.56 2.95 3.71
CA PHE A 172 1.36 4.18 3.00
C PHE A 172 -0.07 4.24 2.44
N GLY A 173 -0.60 5.44 2.30
CA GLY A 173 -1.93 5.61 1.74
C GLY A 173 -2.05 6.95 1.08
N THR A 174 -2.62 6.96 -0.11
CA THR A 174 -2.84 8.19 -0.87
C THR A 174 -4.25 8.26 -1.37
N ALA A 175 -4.88 9.41 -1.17
CA ALA A 175 -6.25 9.68 -1.61
C ALA A 175 -6.48 11.19 -1.72
N THR A 176 -7.59 11.58 -2.35
CA THR A 176 -8.03 13.00 -2.39
C THR A 176 -8.53 13.53 -1.04
N GLN A 177 -8.79 12.64 -0.09
CA GLN A 177 -9.18 12.95 1.30
C GLN A 177 -8.23 12.29 2.29
N ALA A 178 -7.77 13.03 3.30
CA ALA A 178 -6.82 12.53 4.30
C ALA A 178 -7.35 11.31 5.08
N GLN A 179 -8.67 11.26 5.34
CA GLN A 179 -9.31 10.14 6.02
C GLN A 179 -9.16 8.83 5.22
N ALA A 180 -9.43 8.88 3.91
CA ALA A 180 -9.29 7.72 3.05
C ALA A 180 -7.82 7.28 2.95
N ALA A 181 -6.88 8.24 2.83
CA ALA A 181 -5.45 7.96 2.84
C ALA A 181 -5.01 7.28 4.15
N ALA A 182 -5.51 7.74 5.31
CA ALA A 182 -5.20 7.12 6.60
C ALA A 182 -5.75 5.69 6.73
N ARG A 183 -6.95 5.42 6.20
CA ARG A 183 -7.50 4.05 6.14
C ARG A 183 -6.66 3.14 5.26
N LEU A 184 -6.25 3.61 4.09
CA LEU A 184 -5.38 2.85 3.18
C LEU A 184 -4.03 2.53 3.84
N ALA A 185 -3.39 3.52 4.47
CA ALA A 185 -2.13 3.32 5.19
C ALA A 185 -2.27 2.31 6.35
N ALA A 186 -3.39 2.37 7.09
CA ALA A 186 -3.68 1.39 8.14
C ALA A 186 -3.89 -0.03 7.58
N THR A 187 -4.57 -0.17 6.44
CA THR A 187 -4.74 -1.47 5.79
C THR A 187 -3.41 -2.02 5.29
N GLU A 188 -2.58 -1.19 4.65
CA GLU A 188 -1.25 -1.60 4.17
C GLU A 188 -0.35 -2.04 5.33
N VAL A 189 -0.33 -1.30 6.46
CA VAL A 189 0.50 -1.70 7.60
C VAL A 189 0.06 -3.06 8.17
N MET A 190 -1.24 -3.39 8.15
CA MET A 190 -1.77 -4.69 8.60
C MET A 190 -1.45 -5.83 7.62
N LEU A 191 -1.42 -5.56 6.31
CA LEU A 191 -0.90 -6.51 5.32
C LEU A 191 0.60 -6.78 5.53
N MET A 192 1.38 -5.73 5.77
CA MET A 192 2.81 -5.87 6.05
C MET A 192 3.10 -6.57 7.38
N GLU A 193 2.23 -6.44 8.39
CA GLU A 193 2.29 -7.21 9.63
C GLU A 193 2.16 -8.72 9.40
N LEU A 194 1.40 -9.18 8.40
CA LEU A 194 1.36 -10.59 8.03
C LEU A 194 2.70 -11.09 7.50
N ASN A 195 3.36 -10.28 6.66
CA ASN A 195 4.69 -10.60 6.13
C ASN A 195 5.75 -10.60 7.26
N LEU A 196 5.57 -9.78 8.29
CA LEU A 196 6.42 -9.84 9.49
C LEU A 196 6.26 -11.19 10.22
N TYR A 197 5.04 -11.74 10.30
CA TYR A 197 4.82 -13.03 10.95
C TYR A 197 5.57 -14.17 10.25
N THR A 198 5.58 -14.20 8.91
CA THR A 198 6.32 -15.23 8.16
C THR A 198 7.83 -15.13 8.39
N VAL A 199 8.37 -13.90 8.41
CA VAL A 199 9.77 -13.63 8.77
C VAL A 199 10.10 -14.09 10.19
N MET A 200 9.25 -13.78 11.17
CA MET A 200 9.47 -14.18 12.56
C MET A 200 9.41 -15.70 12.74
N ALA A 201 8.53 -16.39 12.01
CA ALA A 201 8.43 -17.84 12.02
C ALA A 201 9.64 -18.52 11.33
N ALA A 202 10.20 -17.90 10.28
CA ALA A 202 11.33 -18.40 9.52
C ALA A 202 12.68 -18.33 10.25
N ARG A 203 12.81 -17.49 11.28
CA ARG A 203 13.96 -17.44 12.21
C ARG A 203 14.29 -18.81 12.85
N GLY A 204 13.41 -19.80 12.72
CA GLY A 204 13.62 -21.21 13.06
C GLY A 204 14.37 -22.08 12.03
N GLY A 205 14.86 -21.53 10.90
CA GLY A 205 15.86 -22.22 10.06
C GLY A 205 15.50 -22.55 8.60
N ARG A 206 14.84 -21.64 7.85
CA ARG A 206 14.71 -21.75 6.37
C ARG A 206 15.09 -20.44 5.68
N ASP A 207 15.29 -20.57 4.36
CA ASP A 207 15.83 -19.63 3.37
C ASP A 207 15.87 -18.13 3.76
N THR A 208 17.06 -17.53 3.65
CA THR A 208 17.48 -16.34 4.43
C THR A 208 17.43 -15.02 3.66
N SER A 209 17.41 -15.03 2.33
CA SER A 209 17.65 -13.82 1.54
C SER A 209 16.51 -12.79 1.63
N ASP A 210 15.25 -13.23 1.55
CA ASP A 210 14.09 -12.33 1.69
C ASP A 210 13.91 -11.86 3.14
N GLN A 211 14.23 -12.75 4.08
CA GLN A 211 14.22 -12.45 5.50
C GLN A 211 15.22 -11.33 5.83
N ASP A 212 16.47 -11.47 5.38
CA ASP A 212 17.54 -10.50 5.61
C ASP A 212 17.19 -9.12 5.04
N ARG A 213 16.54 -9.08 3.88
CA ARG A 213 16.09 -7.84 3.25
C ARG A 213 14.99 -7.15 4.06
N ILE A 214 13.99 -7.90 4.53
CA ILE A 214 12.91 -7.35 5.38
C ILE A 214 13.49 -6.87 6.71
N GLU A 215 14.34 -7.66 7.36
CA GLU A 215 14.99 -7.28 8.62
C GLU A 215 15.90 -6.05 8.46
N ALA A 216 16.65 -5.96 7.36
CA ALA A 216 17.45 -4.78 7.05
C ALA A 216 16.58 -3.53 6.91
N LYS A 217 15.42 -3.64 6.24
CA LYS A 217 14.49 -2.52 6.09
C LYS A 217 13.86 -2.09 7.43
N ILE A 218 13.47 -3.05 8.28
CA ILE A 218 12.97 -2.78 9.64
C ILE A 218 14.03 -2.05 10.48
N ARG A 219 15.29 -2.48 10.42
CA ARG A 219 16.41 -1.81 11.09
C ARG A 219 16.61 -0.39 10.57
N GLU A 220 16.51 -0.20 9.25
CA GLU A 220 16.62 1.12 8.63
C GLU A 220 15.51 2.07 9.07
N TYR A 221 14.26 1.61 9.10
CA TYR A 221 13.15 2.40 9.63
C TYR A 221 13.42 2.82 11.07
N ALA A 222 13.84 1.89 11.93
CA ALA A 222 14.12 2.17 13.33
C ALA A 222 15.25 3.20 13.49
N ALA A 223 16.33 3.06 12.71
CA ALA A 223 17.47 3.99 12.72
C ALA A 223 17.08 5.42 12.28
N ARG A 224 16.16 5.54 11.32
CA ARG A 224 15.73 6.83 10.75
C ARG A 224 14.48 7.41 11.43
N ARG A 225 13.88 6.71 12.41
CA ARG A 225 12.57 7.06 13.00
C ARG A 225 12.47 8.52 13.44
N GLY A 226 13.46 9.04 14.17
CA GLY A 226 13.41 10.40 14.70
C GLY A 226 13.34 11.47 13.61
N ALA A 227 14.04 11.25 12.48
CA ALA A 227 14.03 12.16 11.34
C ALA A 227 12.77 11.98 10.47
N LEU A 228 12.35 10.73 10.27
CA LEU A 228 11.24 10.38 9.38
C LEU A 228 9.87 10.62 10.00
N LEU A 229 9.72 10.37 11.30
CA LEU A 229 8.43 10.35 12.01
C LEU A 229 8.48 11.24 13.27
N PRO A 230 8.71 12.57 13.11
CA PRO A 230 8.79 13.48 14.24
C PRO A 230 7.42 13.64 14.92
N SER A 231 7.43 14.11 16.16
CA SER A 231 6.19 14.37 16.93
C SER A 231 5.55 15.73 16.62
N ILE A 232 5.95 16.40 15.53
CA ILE A 232 5.40 17.70 15.13
C ILE A 232 3.95 17.49 14.66
N PRO A 233 2.94 18.14 15.26
CA PRO A 233 1.54 17.90 14.91
C PRO A 233 1.19 18.45 13.51
N ALA A 234 0.31 17.74 12.81
CA ALA A 234 -0.34 18.23 11.60
C ALA A 234 -1.42 19.25 11.96
N ASP A 235 -1.63 20.23 11.06
CA ASP A 235 -2.74 21.17 11.19
C ASP A 235 -4.05 20.47 10.75
N PRO A 236 -5.09 20.40 11.60
CA PRO A 236 -6.39 19.88 11.19
C PRO A 236 -6.99 20.56 9.96
N ALA A 237 -6.69 21.84 9.71
CA ALA A 237 -7.16 22.53 8.51
C ALA A 237 -6.55 21.93 7.23
N ASP A 238 -5.25 21.58 7.26
CA ASP A 238 -4.58 20.88 6.16
C ASP A 238 -5.26 19.53 5.90
N LEU A 239 -5.56 18.77 6.97
CA LEU A 239 -6.16 17.43 6.88
C LEU A 239 -7.60 17.42 6.40
N ASN A 240 -8.35 18.49 6.65
CA ASN A 240 -9.75 18.64 6.25
C ASN A 240 -9.92 19.24 4.85
N THR A 241 -8.81 19.63 4.21
CA THR A 241 -8.85 20.04 2.81
C THR A 241 -9.25 18.83 1.95
N SER A 242 -10.11 19.05 0.96
CA SER A 242 -10.37 18.03 -0.06
C SER A 242 -9.67 18.45 -1.34
N HIS A 243 -8.85 17.57 -1.90
CA HIS A 243 -8.33 17.78 -3.23
C HIS A 243 -9.42 17.48 -4.27
N GLY A 244 -9.45 18.29 -5.33
CA GLY A 244 -10.38 18.11 -6.45
C GLY A 244 -9.97 16.96 -7.37
N ALA A 245 -10.49 16.96 -8.59
CA ALA A 245 -10.10 15.99 -9.61
C ALA A 245 -8.60 16.08 -9.92
N LEU A 246 -7.90 14.95 -9.85
CA LEU A 246 -6.44 14.87 -10.06
C LEU A 246 -6.01 15.40 -11.43
N SER A 247 -6.83 15.17 -12.46
CA SER A 247 -6.47 15.42 -13.87
C SER A 247 -6.03 16.85 -14.18
N SER A 248 -6.48 17.86 -13.43
CA SER A 248 -6.14 19.26 -13.67
C SER A 248 -4.90 19.75 -12.92
N THR A 249 -4.40 18.98 -11.95
CA THR A 249 -3.34 19.42 -11.01
C THR A 249 -2.21 18.39 -10.88
N MET A 250 -2.32 17.26 -11.57
CA MET A 250 -1.27 16.26 -11.69
C MET A 250 -0.02 16.86 -12.35
N PRO A 251 1.18 16.53 -11.87
CA PRO A 251 2.40 16.72 -12.64
C PRO A 251 2.29 16.08 -14.03
N PRO A 252 3.09 16.51 -15.03
CA PRO A 252 3.15 15.84 -16.33
C PRO A 252 3.36 14.34 -16.16
N HIS A 253 2.54 13.55 -16.85
CA HIS A 253 2.49 12.11 -16.70
C HIS A 253 1.96 11.43 -17.95
N THR A 254 2.25 10.14 -18.08
CA THR A 254 1.71 9.25 -19.11
C THR A 254 0.83 8.19 -18.46
N LEU A 255 -0.32 7.91 -19.07
CA LEU A 255 -1.18 6.76 -18.76
C LEU A 255 -1.12 5.76 -19.92
N THR A 256 -0.85 4.50 -19.60
CA THR A 256 -0.79 3.41 -20.56
C THR A 256 -1.76 2.32 -20.15
N ASP A 257 -2.63 1.94 -21.07
CA ASP A 257 -3.53 0.80 -20.90
C ASP A 257 -2.73 -0.50 -21.06
N LEU A 258 -2.72 -1.32 -20.01
CA LEU A 258 -2.07 -2.64 -19.97
C LEU A 258 -3.08 -3.79 -20.00
N THR A 259 -4.34 -3.51 -20.34
CA THR A 259 -5.40 -4.51 -20.36
C THR A 259 -5.12 -5.54 -21.47
N ALA A 260 -4.86 -6.80 -21.09
CA ALA A 260 -4.48 -7.87 -22.01
C ALA A 260 -5.59 -8.23 -23.03
N ASP A 261 -6.85 -8.20 -22.61
CA ASP A 261 -8.04 -8.46 -23.42
C ASP A 261 -9.11 -7.43 -23.05
N PRO A 262 -9.79 -6.76 -24.01
CA PRO A 262 -10.89 -5.84 -23.72
C PRO A 262 -12.02 -6.42 -22.84
N ALA A 263 -12.18 -7.75 -22.81
CA ALA A 263 -13.13 -8.38 -21.91
C ALA A 263 -12.61 -8.48 -20.46
N SER A 264 -11.30 -8.42 -20.23
CA SER A 264 -10.66 -8.54 -18.92
C SER A 264 -10.78 -7.28 -18.06
N ARG A 265 -10.42 -7.41 -16.77
CA ARG A 265 -10.41 -6.28 -15.82
C ARG A 265 -9.40 -5.22 -16.30
N PRO A 266 -9.81 -3.96 -16.51
CA PRO A 266 -8.91 -2.88 -16.92
C PRO A 266 -7.70 -2.73 -16.01
N VAL A 267 -6.52 -2.58 -16.60
CA VAL A 267 -5.24 -2.34 -15.89
C VAL A 267 -4.55 -1.13 -16.49
N TRP A 268 -4.13 -0.18 -15.65
CA TRP A 268 -3.50 1.06 -16.10
C TRP A 268 -2.19 1.30 -15.39
N LEU A 269 -1.19 1.71 -16.18
CA LEU A 269 0.13 2.14 -15.72
C LEU A 269 0.22 3.67 -15.81
N CYS A 270 0.65 4.31 -14.72
CA CYS A 270 0.92 5.73 -14.65
C CYS A 270 2.41 6.00 -14.38
N LYS A 271 3.04 6.79 -15.25
CA LYS A 271 4.41 7.27 -15.07
C LYS A 271 4.41 8.79 -14.96
N ILE A 272 5.00 9.33 -13.89
CA ILE A 272 5.18 10.78 -13.71
C ILE A 272 6.52 11.19 -14.34
N ASP A 273 6.49 12.21 -15.19
CA ASP A 273 7.68 12.67 -15.90
C ASP A 273 8.75 13.20 -14.93
N GLY A 274 10.01 12.89 -15.23
CA GLY A 274 11.16 13.33 -14.44
C GLY A 274 11.37 12.61 -13.12
N MET A 275 10.62 11.55 -12.82
CA MET A 275 10.92 10.67 -11.69
C MET A 275 12.23 9.91 -11.93
N PRO A 276 13.17 9.88 -10.96
CA PRO A 276 14.43 9.18 -11.14
C PRO A 276 14.22 7.67 -11.12
N SER A 277 14.67 6.96 -12.15
CA SER A 277 14.59 5.49 -12.18
C SER A 277 15.40 4.88 -11.03
N SER A 278 14.82 3.86 -10.39
CA SER A 278 15.46 3.09 -9.33
C SER A 278 16.63 2.22 -9.81
N LYS A 279 16.78 2.03 -11.13
CA LYS A 279 17.82 1.18 -11.74
C LYS A 279 19.26 1.74 -11.63
N VAL A 280 19.46 2.93 -11.05
CA VAL A 280 20.73 3.67 -11.15
C VAL A 280 21.54 3.71 -9.83
N ALA A 281 21.02 3.27 -8.69
CA ALA A 281 21.75 3.27 -7.39
C ALA A 281 21.19 2.21 -6.42
N PRO A 282 21.95 1.75 -5.40
CA PRO A 282 21.40 0.84 -4.40
C PRO A 282 20.15 1.45 -3.75
N PRO A 283 19.12 0.65 -3.41
CA PRO A 283 17.79 1.19 -3.23
C PRO A 283 17.64 1.93 -1.89
N ASP A 284 18.01 3.21 -1.86
CA ASP A 284 17.56 4.16 -0.82
C ASP A 284 16.09 4.52 -1.07
N HIS A 285 15.22 3.55 -0.80
CA HIS A 285 13.77 3.71 -0.88
C HIS A 285 13.06 3.17 0.36
N PRO A 286 11.88 3.72 0.67
CA PRO A 286 11.11 3.33 1.85
C PRO A 286 10.30 2.05 1.64
N PHE A 287 10.09 1.56 0.42
CA PHE A 287 9.21 0.42 0.17
C PHE A 287 9.82 -0.90 0.66
N MET A 288 9.02 -1.75 1.29
CA MET A 288 9.34 -3.16 1.44
C MET A 288 9.09 -3.86 0.10
N ALA A 289 9.91 -4.85 -0.22
CA ALA A 289 9.63 -5.66 -1.39
C ALA A 289 8.36 -6.48 -1.13
N GLN A 290 7.44 -6.41 -2.08
CA GLN A 290 6.20 -7.19 -2.12
C GLN A 290 6.45 -8.52 -2.84
#